data_AF-A0A9P4MAB7-F1
#
_entry.id   AF-A0A9P4MAB7-F1
#
_cell.length_a   1.000
_cell.length_b   1.000
_cell.length_c   1.000
_cell.angle_alpha   90.00
_cell.angle_beta   90.00
_cell.angle_gamma   90.00
#
_symmetry.space_group_name_H-M   'P 1'
#
loop_
_entity.id
_entity.type
_entity.pdbx_description
1 polymer ?
#
loop_
_entity_poly.entity_id
_entity_poly.type
_entity_poly.pdbx_seq_one_letter_code
_entity_poly.pdbx_strand_id
1 'polypeptide(L)'
;IKICFPPMPGQVNCMHSKLMLLFYDDYMRIVIPSANLTKYDWGEDGRMENSVFIIDLPGPLAASGEKSQSVDDLPPFGQELHYFLRRMEVPESLETAILRYDFSPTAHLAFIHTVGGSHFGEDMERTGYPGLSRAVRQLDLETTLPMQIDFAASSLGSLNEAFLKTMYDAVSGIGPSLNAAANGKIAKGQQLRDSFRIYFPTHETVANSFGGTDAAGTICLRRQWFTAPTFPKALMRDYRSSRPGLLSHNKIL
;
A
#
# COMPACT_ATOMS: atom_id res chain seq x y z
N ILE A 1 19.67 -12.37 15.67
CA ILE A 1 18.49 -11.59 15.24
C ILE A 1 18.58 -10.22 15.92
N LYS A 2 18.56 -9.12 15.15
CA LYS A 2 18.47 -7.75 15.69
C LYS A 2 17.04 -7.27 15.50
N ILE A 3 16.44 -6.71 16.55
CA ILE A 3 15.07 -6.22 16.53
C ILE A 3 15.12 -4.69 16.44
N CYS A 4 14.29 -4.12 15.56
CA CYS A 4 14.07 -2.69 15.42
C CYS A 4 12.60 -2.43 15.78
N PHE A 5 12.34 -1.38 16.56
CA PHE A 5 11.01 -0.96 16.95
C PHE A 5 10.73 0.38 16.28
N PRO A 6 9.91 0.41 15.21
CA PRO A 6 9.57 1.65 14.55
C PRO A 6 8.90 2.64 15.51
N PRO A 7 9.07 3.95 15.31
CA PRO A 7 8.43 4.95 16.16
C PRO A 7 6.91 4.85 16.11
N MET A 8 6.28 4.75 17.29
CA MET A 8 4.82 4.68 17.46
C MET A 8 4.29 5.83 18.37
N PRO A 9 4.57 7.11 18.08
CA PRO A 9 4.18 8.21 18.95
C PRO A 9 2.68 8.53 18.87
N GLY A 10 2.11 9.03 19.97
CA GLY A 10 0.78 9.65 20.00
C GLY A 10 -0.35 8.75 19.48
N GLN A 11 -0.89 9.07 18.30
CA GLN A 11 -2.05 8.39 17.68
C GLN A 11 -1.67 7.22 16.75
N VAL A 12 -0.38 6.88 16.66
CA VAL A 12 0.07 5.76 15.81
C VAL A 12 -0.20 4.43 16.51
N ASN A 13 -1.16 3.67 15.98
CA ASN A 13 -1.68 2.46 16.64
C ASN A 13 -1.23 1.14 15.98
N CYS A 14 -0.59 1.18 14.81
CA CYS A 14 -0.13 -0.03 14.13
C CYS A 14 1.07 0.25 13.19
N MET A 15 2.06 -0.64 13.21
CA MET A 15 3.03 -0.78 12.11
C MET A 15 2.55 -1.94 11.23
N HIS A 16 1.89 -1.61 10.12
CA HIS A 16 1.22 -2.60 9.26
C HIS A 16 2.04 -3.00 8.02
N SER A 17 3.16 -2.32 7.79
CA SER A 17 4.05 -2.55 6.66
C SER A 17 4.66 -3.95 6.70
N LYS A 18 4.76 -4.57 5.53
CA LYS A 18 5.38 -5.87 5.33
C LYS A 18 6.37 -5.69 4.19
N LEU A 19 7.65 -5.77 4.52
CA LEU A 19 8.76 -5.52 3.60
C LEU A 19 9.89 -6.47 3.97
N MET A 20 10.48 -7.11 2.96
CA MET A 20 11.73 -7.85 3.11
C MET A 20 12.76 -7.26 2.15
N LEU A 21 13.94 -6.97 2.69
CA LEU A 21 15.13 -6.63 1.92
C LEU A 21 16.10 -7.79 2.09
N LEU A 22 16.34 -8.55 1.02
CA LEU A 22 17.13 -9.76 1.03
C LEU A 22 18.38 -9.53 0.17
N PHE A 23 19.56 -9.69 0.76
CA PHE A 23 20.84 -9.38 0.14
C PHE A 23 21.52 -10.68 -0.29
N TYR A 24 21.82 -10.81 -1.58
CA TYR A 24 22.56 -11.91 -2.19
C TYR A 24 23.87 -11.39 -2.78
N ASP A 25 24.70 -12.31 -3.29
CA ASP A 25 26.02 -12.00 -3.83
C ASP A 25 25.95 -11.15 -5.11
N ASP A 26 24.90 -11.33 -5.91
CA ASP A 26 24.71 -10.73 -7.24
C ASP A 26 23.42 -9.91 -7.42
N TYR A 27 22.55 -9.88 -6.39
CA TYR A 27 21.37 -9.00 -6.37
C TYR A 27 20.87 -8.69 -4.96
N MET A 28 20.04 -7.66 -4.84
CA MET A 28 19.16 -7.43 -3.70
C MET A 28 17.72 -7.66 -4.12
N ARG A 29 17.00 -8.52 -3.40
CA ARG A 29 15.57 -8.74 -3.62
C ARG A 29 14.76 -7.89 -2.67
N ILE A 30 13.82 -7.14 -3.24
CA ILE A 30 12.79 -6.41 -2.51
C ILE A 30 11.50 -7.23 -2.60
N VAL A 31 10.92 -7.57 -1.45
CA VAL A 31 9.66 -8.31 -1.33
C VAL A 31 8.65 -7.50 -0.55
N ILE A 32 7.47 -7.25 -1.12
CA ILE A 32 6.36 -6.57 -0.45
C ILE A 32 5.16 -7.52 -0.45
N PRO A 33 4.99 -8.34 0.60
CA PRO A 33 3.84 -9.24 0.72
C PRO A 33 2.66 -8.56 1.43
N SER A 34 1.45 -9.08 1.22
CA SER A 34 0.29 -8.70 2.05
C SER A 34 0.14 -9.56 3.32
N ALA A 35 0.86 -10.67 3.42
CA ALA A 35 0.84 -11.63 4.52
C ALA A 35 1.68 -11.16 5.73
N ASN A 36 1.19 -11.39 6.96
CA ASN A 36 2.04 -11.39 8.15
C ASN A 36 2.97 -12.63 8.11
N LEU A 37 4.05 -12.62 8.89
CA LEU A 37 4.97 -13.76 9.02
C LEU A 37 4.37 -14.87 9.93
N THR A 38 3.22 -15.41 9.53
CA THR A 38 2.53 -16.52 10.21
C THR A 38 2.06 -17.55 9.17
N LYS A 39 2.08 -18.85 9.53
CA LYS A 39 1.69 -19.95 8.64
C LYS A 39 0.32 -19.75 7.99
N TYR A 40 -0.61 -19.23 8.79
CA TYR A 40 -1.98 -18.95 8.40
C TYR A 40 -2.08 -17.94 7.26
N ASP A 41 -1.40 -16.79 7.36
CA ASP A 41 -1.44 -15.79 6.29
C ASP A 41 -0.72 -16.30 5.03
N TRP A 42 0.32 -17.12 5.16
CA TRP A 42 0.98 -17.73 4.01
C TRP A 42 0.18 -18.88 3.39
N GLY A 43 -0.99 -19.21 3.94
CA GLY A 43 -1.88 -20.23 3.40
C GLY A 43 -1.30 -21.64 3.47
N GLU A 44 -0.41 -21.94 4.42
CA GLU A 44 0.14 -23.29 4.63
C GLU A 44 -0.95 -24.33 4.90
N ASP A 45 -2.12 -23.89 5.38
CA ASP A 45 -3.31 -24.71 5.62
C ASP A 45 -4.32 -24.72 4.45
N GLY A 46 -4.02 -24.01 3.35
CA GLY A 46 -4.84 -23.93 2.15
C GLY A 46 -6.08 -23.03 2.25
N ARG A 47 -6.21 -22.21 3.30
CA ARG A 47 -7.44 -21.41 3.56
C ARG A 47 -7.34 -19.94 3.16
N MET A 48 -6.12 -19.42 3.09
CA MET A 48 -5.85 -18.00 2.85
C MET A 48 -4.99 -17.81 1.61
N GLU A 49 -5.28 -16.78 0.83
CA GLU A 49 -4.41 -16.27 -0.21
C GLU A 49 -3.91 -14.86 0.09
N ASN A 50 -2.72 -14.56 -0.42
CA ASN A 50 -2.08 -13.26 -0.33
C ASN A 50 -1.37 -12.94 -1.64
N SER A 51 -0.95 -11.69 -1.78
CA SER A 51 -0.19 -11.20 -2.93
C SER A 51 1.21 -10.84 -2.49
N VAL A 52 2.18 -11.01 -3.40
CA VAL A 52 3.58 -10.67 -3.17
C VAL A 52 4.12 -9.94 -4.39
N PHE A 53 4.57 -8.70 -4.21
CA PHE A 53 5.39 -8.01 -5.20
C PHE A 53 6.86 -8.39 -4.94
N ILE A 54 7.60 -8.72 -6.01
CA ILE A 54 9.01 -9.12 -5.96
C ILE A 54 9.75 -8.42 -7.09
N ILE A 55 10.89 -7.81 -6.77
CA ILE A 55 11.85 -7.31 -7.75
C ILE A 55 13.28 -7.58 -7.27
N ASP A 56 14.13 -7.98 -8.21
CA ASP A 56 15.56 -8.18 -7.98
C ASP A 56 16.34 -7.01 -8.60
N LEU A 57 17.20 -6.38 -7.78
CA LEU A 57 18.04 -5.26 -8.17
C LEU A 57 19.49 -5.73 -8.31
N PRO A 58 20.15 -5.50 -9.46
CA PRO A 58 21.50 -6.01 -9.68
C PRO A 58 22.52 -5.30 -8.79
N GLY A 59 23.60 -6.01 -8.46
CA GLY A 59 24.71 -5.49 -7.66
C GLY A 59 25.21 -6.52 -6.64
N PRO A 60 26.22 -6.20 -5.82
CA PRO A 60 26.65 -4.85 -5.51
C PRO A 60 27.41 -4.16 -6.65
N LEU A 61 27.16 -2.87 -6.86
CA LEU A 61 27.86 -2.01 -7.83
C LEU A 61 29.40 -2.04 -7.68
N ALA A 62 29.89 -2.25 -6.46
CA ALA A 62 31.32 -2.39 -6.21
C ALA A 62 31.95 -3.60 -6.95
N ALA A 63 31.17 -4.65 -7.24
CA ALA A 63 31.65 -5.80 -8.00
C ALA A 63 31.96 -5.47 -9.47
N SER A 64 31.33 -4.44 -10.04
CA SER A 64 31.63 -3.88 -11.37
C SER A 64 32.60 -2.69 -11.32
N GLY A 65 33.13 -2.34 -10.15
CA GLY A 65 33.99 -1.17 -9.95
C GLY A 65 33.24 0.16 -9.87
N GLU A 66 31.91 0.11 -9.80
CA GLU A 66 31.04 1.29 -9.66
C GLU A 66 30.93 1.72 -8.19
N LYS A 67 30.72 3.02 -7.99
CA LYS A 67 30.49 3.58 -6.65
C LYS A 67 29.03 3.35 -6.23
N SER A 68 28.80 3.27 -4.92
CA SER A 68 27.44 3.30 -4.38
C SER A 68 26.72 4.58 -4.80
N GLN A 69 25.42 4.47 -5.03
CA GLN A 69 24.57 5.59 -5.44
C GLN A 69 24.37 6.56 -4.27
N SER A 70 24.14 7.84 -4.55
CA SER A 70 23.55 8.74 -3.56
C SER A 70 22.02 8.61 -3.59
N VAL A 71 21.35 9.05 -2.52
CA VAL A 71 19.88 9.04 -2.46
C VAL A 71 19.27 9.85 -3.61
N ASP A 72 19.87 10.97 -3.95
CA ASP A 72 19.38 11.87 -5.01
C ASP A 72 19.52 11.26 -6.42
N ASP A 73 20.42 10.29 -6.59
CA ASP A 73 20.61 9.56 -7.86
C ASP A 73 19.62 8.40 -8.04
N LEU A 74 18.89 8.02 -6.98
CA LEU A 74 17.92 6.92 -7.08
C LEU A 74 16.69 7.36 -7.89
N PRO A 75 16.06 6.45 -8.66
CA PRO A 75 14.71 6.65 -9.15
C PRO A 75 13.71 6.91 -8.02
N PRO A 76 12.51 7.48 -8.31
CA PRO A 76 11.52 7.82 -7.28
C PRO A 76 11.19 6.67 -6.32
N PHE A 77 11.10 5.44 -6.82
CA PHE A 77 10.93 4.24 -6.01
C PHE A 77 12.03 4.10 -4.93
N GLY A 78 13.30 4.21 -5.31
CA GLY A 78 14.43 4.08 -4.40
C GLY A 78 14.51 5.21 -3.38
N GLN A 79 14.21 6.45 -3.81
CA GLN A 79 14.16 7.62 -2.92
C GLN A 79 13.09 7.45 -1.82
N GLU A 80 11.91 6.96 -2.17
CA GLU A 80 10.82 6.73 -1.22
C GLU A 80 11.06 5.51 -0.32
N LEU A 81 11.67 4.45 -0.85
CA LEU A 81 12.08 3.31 -0.02
C LEU A 81 13.12 3.74 1.02
N HIS A 82 14.17 4.47 0.61
CA HIS A 82 15.18 4.99 1.53
C HIS A 82 14.56 5.90 2.60
N TYR A 83 13.66 6.80 2.21
CA TYR A 83 12.94 7.64 3.15
C TYR A 83 12.10 6.82 4.15
N PHE A 84 11.35 5.83 3.67
CA PHE A 84 10.57 4.96 4.53
C PHE A 84 11.45 4.23 5.55
N LEU A 85 12.59 3.68 5.12
CA LEU A 85 13.57 3.04 6.03
C LEU A 85 14.05 4.00 7.11
N ARG A 86 14.45 5.22 6.74
CA ARG A 86 14.85 6.27 7.69
C ARG A 86 13.75 6.58 8.70
N ARG A 87 12.49 6.69 8.24
CA ARG A 87 11.33 6.99 9.11
C ARG A 87 10.95 5.82 10.02
N MET A 88 11.30 4.59 9.65
CA MET A 88 11.16 3.42 10.52
C MET A 88 12.32 3.29 11.53
N GLU A 89 13.31 4.19 11.50
CA GLU A 89 14.51 4.18 12.34
C GLU A 89 15.24 2.82 12.30
N VAL A 90 15.34 2.26 11.09
CA VAL A 90 16.19 1.08 10.88
C VAL A 90 17.66 1.46 11.08
N PRO A 91 18.56 0.49 11.35
CA PRO A 91 19.98 0.81 11.48
C PRO A 91 20.53 1.49 10.21
N GLU A 92 21.35 2.54 10.37
CA GLU A 92 22.01 3.25 9.27
C GLU A 92 22.79 2.32 8.32
N SER A 93 23.32 1.21 8.86
CA SER A 93 23.97 0.17 8.06
C SER A 93 23.04 -0.44 6.99
N LEU A 94 21.73 -0.48 7.23
CA LEU A 94 20.72 -0.94 6.27
C LEU A 94 20.37 0.15 5.26
N GLU A 95 20.21 1.41 5.70
CA GLU A 95 19.99 2.56 4.82
C GLU A 95 21.14 2.70 3.80
N THR A 96 22.37 2.55 4.26
CA THR A 96 23.57 2.58 3.41
C THR A 96 23.78 1.30 2.58
N ALA A 97 23.24 0.16 3.01
CA ALA A 97 23.38 -1.09 2.27
C ALA A 97 22.58 -1.09 0.97
N ILE A 98 21.37 -0.52 0.96
CA ILE A 98 20.54 -0.50 -0.25
C ILE A 98 21.19 0.32 -1.38
N LEU A 99 21.94 1.37 -1.03
CA LEU A 99 22.65 2.26 -1.99
C LEU A 99 23.76 1.54 -2.79
N ARG A 100 24.07 0.29 -2.45
CA ARG A 100 25.06 -0.52 -3.15
C ARG A 100 24.49 -1.25 -4.36
N TYR A 101 23.19 -1.23 -4.58
CA TYR A 101 22.50 -1.96 -5.65
C TYR A 101 21.91 -0.97 -6.66
N ASP A 102 21.83 -1.38 -7.92
CA ASP A 102 21.29 -0.56 -9.00
C ASP A 102 19.75 -0.51 -8.95
N PHE A 103 19.21 0.67 -8.68
CA PHE A 103 17.77 0.91 -8.69
C PHE A 103 17.19 1.22 -10.08
N SER A 104 17.99 1.29 -11.16
CA SER A 104 17.51 1.58 -12.51
C SER A 104 16.31 0.73 -12.97
N PRO A 105 16.18 -0.57 -12.60
CA PRO A 105 15.00 -1.38 -12.96
C PRO A 105 13.69 -0.86 -12.36
N THR A 106 13.75 0.00 -11.34
CA THR A 106 12.59 0.58 -10.65
C THR A 106 12.09 1.89 -11.26
N ALA A 107 12.71 2.38 -12.35
CA ALA A 107 12.38 3.69 -12.92
C ALA A 107 10.92 3.86 -13.37
N HIS A 108 10.24 2.75 -13.69
CA HIS A 108 8.84 2.71 -14.09
C HIS A 108 7.88 2.40 -12.92
N LEU A 109 8.39 2.37 -11.69
CA LEU A 109 7.66 2.03 -10.48
C LEU A 109 7.70 3.19 -9.48
N ALA A 110 6.72 3.23 -8.59
CA ALA A 110 6.73 4.12 -7.44
C ALA A 110 6.53 3.31 -6.15
N PHE A 111 7.21 3.73 -5.08
CA PHE A 111 7.09 3.12 -3.76
C PHE A 111 6.21 4.01 -2.87
N ILE A 112 4.96 3.60 -2.65
CA ILE A 112 4.00 4.35 -1.83
C ILE A 112 3.97 3.76 -0.43
N HIS A 113 4.12 4.61 0.58
CA HIS A 113 4.15 4.21 1.98
C HIS A 113 3.30 5.12 2.86
N THR A 114 2.99 4.64 4.07
CA THR A 114 2.37 5.43 5.14
C THR A 114 3.28 5.41 6.36
N VAL A 115 3.72 6.59 6.79
CA VAL A 115 4.43 6.81 8.04
C VAL A 115 3.44 7.37 9.06
N GLY A 116 3.39 6.80 10.25
CA GLY A 116 2.51 7.27 11.31
C GLY A 116 2.90 8.65 11.85
N GLY A 117 1.91 9.42 12.30
CA GLY A 117 2.09 10.72 12.96
C GLY A 117 1.61 11.90 12.12
N SER A 118 1.86 13.11 12.63
CA SER A 118 1.57 14.36 11.92
C SER A 118 2.76 14.77 11.08
N HIS A 119 2.50 15.11 9.82
CA HIS A 119 3.52 15.51 8.84
C HIS A 119 3.22 16.91 8.31
N PHE A 120 4.27 17.69 8.07
CA PHE A 120 4.16 19.10 7.66
C PHE A 120 5.17 19.39 6.54
N GLY A 121 4.90 20.45 5.76
CA GLY A 121 5.78 20.85 4.66
C GLY A 121 5.93 19.73 3.63
N GLU A 122 7.16 19.49 3.18
CA GLU A 122 7.45 18.48 2.16
C GLU A 122 7.10 17.05 2.62
N ASP A 123 7.31 16.73 3.90
CA ASP A 123 7.00 15.40 4.45
C ASP A 123 5.53 15.02 4.28
N MET A 124 4.63 16.02 4.32
CA MET A 124 3.18 15.80 4.12
C MET A 124 2.88 15.26 2.72
N GLU A 125 3.66 15.64 1.70
CA GLU A 125 3.45 15.25 0.30
C GLU A 125 4.08 13.89 -0.04
N ARG A 126 4.84 13.28 0.89
CA ARG A 126 5.57 12.02 0.64
C ARG A 126 4.84 10.75 1.05
N THR A 127 3.88 10.84 1.96
CA THR A 127 3.31 9.67 2.63
C THR A 127 1.79 9.65 2.57
N GLY A 128 1.16 8.47 2.59
CA GLY A 128 -0.29 8.32 2.50
C GLY A 128 -0.86 8.73 1.14
N TYR A 129 -2.10 9.22 1.12
CA TYR A 129 -2.77 9.65 -0.12
C TYR A 129 -2.10 10.85 -0.82
N PRO A 130 -1.44 11.81 -0.14
CA PRO A 130 -0.60 12.80 -0.83
C PRO A 130 0.58 12.15 -1.56
N GLY A 131 1.26 11.21 -0.90
CA GLY A 131 2.34 10.41 -1.50
C GLY A 131 1.89 9.63 -2.74
N LEU A 132 0.68 9.07 -2.70
CA LEU A 132 0.05 8.44 -3.88
C LEU A 132 -0.17 9.44 -5.03
N SER A 133 -0.73 10.62 -4.76
CA SER A 133 -0.87 11.68 -5.78
C SER A 133 0.47 12.09 -6.39
N ARG A 134 1.50 12.23 -5.55
CA ARG A 134 2.86 12.54 -6.01
C ARG A 134 3.42 11.43 -6.88
N ALA A 135 3.27 10.17 -6.47
CA ALA A 135 3.71 9.01 -7.24
C ALA A 135 3.04 8.93 -8.62
N VAL A 136 1.72 9.16 -8.71
CA VAL A 136 0.99 9.18 -9.98
C VAL A 136 1.59 10.22 -10.93
N ARG A 137 1.86 11.44 -10.43
CA ARG A 137 2.49 12.51 -11.23
C ARG A 137 3.93 12.22 -11.62
N GLN A 138 4.71 11.60 -10.73
CA GLN A 138 6.11 11.23 -11.03
C GLN A 138 6.23 10.15 -12.10
N LEU A 139 5.17 9.37 -12.31
CA LEU A 139 5.08 8.37 -13.37
C LEU A 139 4.36 8.90 -14.61
N ASP A 140 4.02 10.19 -14.66
CA ASP A 140 3.24 10.83 -15.73
C ASP A 140 1.90 10.13 -16.00
N LEU A 141 1.23 9.66 -14.93
CA LEU A 141 -0.04 8.91 -14.98
C LEU A 141 -1.26 9.75 -14.57
N GLU A 142 -1.09 11.03 -14.26
CA GLU A 142 -2.22 11.87 -13.88
C GLU A 142 -3.26 11.99 -15.00
N THR A 143 -4.52 12.05 -14.62
CA THR A 143 -5.60 12.12 -15.60
C THR A 143 -6.78 12.93 -15.10
N THR A 144 -7.50 13.49 -16.06
CA THR A 144 -8.81 14.14 -15.84
C THR A 144 -9.96 13.31 -16.39
N LEU A 145 -9.65 12.17 -17.00
CA LEU A 145 -10.66 11.27 -17.51
C LEU A 145 -11.38 10.57 -16.35
N PRO A 146 -12.68 10.24 -16.50
CA PRO A 146 -13.38 9.43 -15.52
C PRO A 146 -12.67 8.09 -15.30
N MET A 147 -12.41 7.74 -14.04
CA MET A 147 -11.78 6.47 -13.67
C MET A 147 -12.75 5.56 -12.94
N GLN A 148 -12.48 4.27 -13.03
CA GLN A 148 -13.11 3.23 -12.22
C GLN A 148 -12.04 2.71 -11.25
N ILE A 149 -12.40 2.58 -9.99
CA ILE A 149 -11.51 2.21 -8.89
C ILE A 149 -12.12 0.97 -8.23
N ASP A 150 -11.37 -0.13 -8.28
CA ASP A 150 -11.75 -1.42 -7.71
C ASP A 150 -10.83 -1.69 -6.52
N PHE A 151 -11.36 -1.56 -5.30
CA PHE A 151 -10.59 -1.76 -4.07
C PHE A 151 -10.92 -3.10 -3.42
N ALA A 152 -10.01 -4.06 -3.51
CA ALA A 152 -10.07 -5.31 -2.77
C ALA A 152 -9.42 -5.14 -1.40
N ALA A 153 -10.16 -5.44 -0.32
CA ALA A 153 -9.69 -5.24 1.04
C ALA A 153 -10.04 -6.41 1.95
N SER A 154 -9.11 -6.74 2.83
CA SER A 154 -9.33 -7.66 3.96
C SER A 154 -9.53 -6.94 5.29
N SER A 155 -9.42 -5.60 5.33
CA SER A 155 -9.78 -4.82 6.51
C SER A 155 -10.30 -3.46 6.09
N LEU A 156 -11.41 -3.04 6.68
CA LEU A 156 -12.08 -1.79 6.35
C LEU A 156 -12.31 -0.96 7.61
N GLY A 157 -11.89 0.31 7.53
CA GLY A 157 -12.15 1.34 8.54
C GLY A 157 -13.53 1.98 8.42
N SER A 158 -13.72 3.11 9.10
CA SER A 158 -14.93 3.94 8.98
C SER A 158 -14.92 4.74 7.67
N LEU A 159 -15.14 4.05 6.55
CA LEU A 159 -15.23 4.68 5.22
C LEU A 159 -16.41 5.64 5.12
N ASN A 160 -16.24 6.72 4.37
CA ASN A 160 -17.28 7.69 4.04
C ASN A 160 -16.95 8.35 2.68
N GLU A 161 -17.92 9.08 2.12
CA GLU A 161 -17.75 9.71 0.80
C GLU A 161 -16.62 10.74 0.74
N ALA A 162 -16.37 11.47 1.83
CA ALA A 162 -15.27 12.43 1.88
C ALA A 162 -13.90 11.73 1.76
N PHE A 163 -13.73 10.59 2.42
CA PHE A 163 -12.53 9.79 2.29
C PHE A 163 -12.39 9.18 0.89
N LEU A 164 -13.47 8.64 0.31
CA LEU A 164 -13.46 8.13 -1.06
C LEU A 164 -13.11 9.21 -2.08
N LYS A 165 -13.63 10.42 -1.87
CA LYS A 165 -13.29 11.60 -2.67
C LYS A 165 -11.79 11.89 -2.60
N THR A 166 -11.21 11.92 -1.40
CA THR A 166 -9.76 12.12 -1.21
C THR A 166 -8.95 11.05 -1.92
N MET A 167 -9.38 9.79 -1.87
CA MET A 167 -8.70 8.69 -2.57
C MET A 167 -8.82 8.82 -4.09
N TYR A 168 -10.00 9.19 -4.62
CA TYR A 168 -10.21 9.46 -6.05
C TYR A 168 -9.27 10.56 -6.54
N ASP A 169 -9.17 11.65 -5.79
CA ASP A 169 -8.30 12.77 -6.11
C ASP A 169 -6.84 12.29 -6.15
N ALA A 170 -6.42 11.55 -5.13
CA ALA A 170 -5.07 11.02 -5.03
C ALA A 170 -4.70 10.09 -6.20
N VAL A 171 -5.55 9.12 -6.57
CA VAL A 171 -5.28 8.25 -7.71
C VAL A 171 -5.32 8.99 -9.05
N SER A 172 -6.00 10.14 -9.12
CA SER A 172 -6.02 11.00 -10.31
C SER A 172 -4.77 11.90 -10.40
N GLY A 173 -3.87 11.85 -9.42
CA GLY A 173 -2.70 12.72 -9.33
C GLY A 173 -2.97 14.06 -8.64
N ILE A 174 -4.15 14.27 -8.05
CA ILE A 174 -4.55 15.52 -7.38
C ILE A 174 -4.26 15.42 -5.87
N GLY A 175 -3.25 16.17 -5.41
CA GLY A 175 -2.81 16.20 -4.02
C GLY A 175 -3.36 17.39 -3.23
N PRO A 176 -3.12 17.44 -1.90
CA PRO A 176 -3.56 18.54 -1.03
C PRO A 176 -3.16 19.92 -1.55
N SER A 177 -1.91 20.06 -2.02
CA SER A 177 -1.36 21.31 -2.55
C SER A 177 -2.01 21.77 -3.87
N LEU A 178 -2.70 20.88 -4.59
CA LEU A 178 -3.37 21.16 -5.87
C LEU A 178 -4.90 21.38 -5.73
N ASN A 179 -5.47 20.99 -4.58
CA ASN A 179 -6.92 21.06 -4.33
C ASN A 179 -7.51 22.47 -4.36
N ALA A 180 -6.71 23.53 -4.17
CA ALA A 180 -7.20 24.91 -4.27
C ALA A 180 -7.57 25.30 -5.72
N ALA A 181 -6.85 24.77 -6.73
CA ALA A 181 -7.04 25.12 -8.15
C ALA A 181 -7.94 24.13 -8.92
N ALA A 182 -8.06 22.88 -8.46
CA ALA A 182 -8.74 21.79 -9.17
C ALA A 182 -10.27 21.67 -8.93
N ASN A 183 -10.87 22.57 -8.13
CA ASN A 183 -12.24 22.51 -7.62
C ASN A 183 -13.38 22.33 -8.66
N GLY A 184 -13.08 22.44 -9.96
CA GLY A 184 -14.05 22.36 -11.07
C GLY A 184 -14.10 21.06 -11.88
N LYS A 185 -13.17 20.10 -11.73
CA LYS A 185 -13.06 18.93 -12.65
C LYS A 185 -13.31 17.55 -12.02
N ILE A 186 -13.80 17.50 -10.78
CA ILE A 186 -13.74 16.30 -9.97
C ILE A 186 -15.08 15.57 -9.89
N ALA A 187 -15.07 14.23 -9.94
CA ALA A 187 -16.24 13.40 -9.69
C ALA A 187 -16.88 13.76 -8.33
N LYS A 188 -18.17 14.11 -8.36
CA LYS A 188 -18.96 14.48 -7.17
C LYS A 188 -20.24 13.66 -7.10
N GLY A 189 -20.71 13.41 -5.89
CA GLY A 189 -21.99 12.76 -5.64
C GLY A 189 -22.11 11.41 -6.36
N GLN A 190 -23.12 11.29 -7.23
CA GLN A 190 -23.40 10.04 -7.93
C GLN A 190 -22.24 9.59 -8.83
N GLN A 191 -21.54 10.52 -9.49
CA GLN A 191 -20.39 10.18 -10.35
C GLN A 191 -19.27 9.50 -9.55
N LEU A 192 -19.02 9.96 -8.32
CA LEU A 192 -18.02 9.33 -7.44
C LEU A 192 -18.47 7.92 -7.04
N ARG A 193 -19.76 7.74 -6.73
CA ARG A 193 -20.32 6.42 -6.38
C ARG A 193 -20.24 5.44 -7.55
N ASP A 194 -20.46 5.91 -8.77
CA ASP A 194 -20.38 5.09 -9.98
C ASP A 194 -18.93 4.74 -10.35
N SER A 195 -17.94 5.42 -9.75
CA SER A 195 -16.52 5.20 -9.96
C SER A 195 -15.88 4.22 -8.99
N PHE A 196 -16.54 3.81 -7.90
CA PHE A 196 -15.93 2.94 -6.89
C PHE A 196 -16.64 1.61 -6.72
N ARG A 197 -15.83 0.55 -6.56
CA ARG A 197 -16.27 -0.77 -6.11
C ARG A 197 -15.35 -1.23 -4.99
N ILE A 198 -15.94 -1.63 -3.86
CA ILE A 198 -15.19 -2.07 -2.68
C ILE A 198 -15.49 -3.55 -2.46
N TYR A 199 -14.51 -4.41 -2.72
CA TYR A 199 -14.64 -5.85 -2.56
C TYR A 199 -14.26 -6.24 -1.13
N PHE A 200 -15.23 -6.80 -0.42
CA PHE A 200 -15.06 -7.40 0.90
C PHE A 200 -15.97 -8.63 1.00
N PRO A 201 -15.52 -9.76 1.55
CA PRO A 201 -16.30 -10.99 1.51
C PRO A 201 -17.57 -10.86 2.36
N THR A 202 -18.68 -11.36 1.82
CA THR A 202 -19.92 -11.49 2.58
C THR A 202 -19.80 -12.59 3.65
N HIS A 203 -20.74 -12.59 4.60
CA HIS A 203 -20.84 -13.68 5.57
C HIS A 203 -21.00 -15.05 4.89
N GLU A 204 -21.79 -15.13 3.82
CA GLU A 204 -22.00 -16.38 3.07
C GLU A 204 -20.70 -16.86 2.41
N THR A 205 -19.95 -15.95 1.77
CA THR A 205 -18.62 -16.27 1.20
C THR A 205 -17.65 -16.79 2.25
N VAL A 206 -17.65 -16.18 3.44
CA VAL A 206 -16.83 -16.66 4.57
C VAL A 206 -17.30 -18.03 5.06
N ALA A 207 -18.60 -18.21 5.29
CA ALA A 207 -19.17 -19.46 5.80
C ALA A 207 -18.94 -20.65 4.85
N ASN A 208 -18.94 -20.39 3.54
CA ASN A 208 -18.69 -21.39 2.50
C ASN A 208 -17.20 -21.57 2.13
N SER A 209 -16.29 -20.85 2.78
CA SER A 209 -14.84 -21.03 2.60
C SER A 209 -14.33 -22.30 3.29
N PHE A 210 -13.15 -22.80 2.93
CA PHE A 210 -12.57 -24.03 3.52
C PHE A 210 -12.36 -23.96 5.02
N GLY A 211 -12.18 -22.76 5.58
CA GLY A 211 -12.04 -22.55 7.02
C GLY A 211 -13.29 -22.04 7.72
N GLY A 212 -14.38 -21.77 6.97
CA GLY A 212 -15.61 -21.21 7.52
C GLY A 212 -15.40 -19.87 8.24
N THR A 213 -16.30 -19.55 9.16
CA THR A 213 -16.24 -18.32 9.97
C THR A 213 -15.05 -18.25 10.92
N ASP A 214 -14.49 -19.41 11.30
CA ASP A 214 -13.35 -19.48 12.23
C ASP A 214 -12.03 -19.07 11.55
N ALA A 215 -11.97 -19.11 10.21
CA ALA A 215 -10.85 -18.65 9.41
C ALA A 215 -11.04 -17.24 8.82
N ALA A 216 -11.82 -16.38 9.48
CA ALA A 216 -11.97 -14.97 9.10
C ALA A 216 -11.31 -13.99 10.08
N GLY A 217 -10.46 -14.48 10.99
CA GLY A 217 -9.88 -13.66 12.07
C GLY A 217 -9.01 -12.47 11.60
N THR A 218 -8.51 -12.51 10.37
CA THR A 218 -7.76 -11.41 9.74
C THR A 218 -8.59 -10.58 8.77
N ILE A 219 -9.89 -10.87 8.65
CA ILE A 219 -10.84 -10.19 7.78
C ILE A 219 -11.76 -9.31 8.63
N CYS A 220 -11.46 -8.01 8.65
CA CYS A 220 -11.92 -7.12 9.70
C CYS A 220 -12.80 -5.99 9.17
N LEU A 221 -14.08 -5.98 9.56
CA LEU A 221 -14.97 -4.83 9.42
C LEU A 221 -15.83 -4.71 10.68
N ARG A 222 -15.66 -3.64 11.45
CA ARG A 222 -16.42 -3.46 12.69
C ARG A 222 -17.88 -3.13 12.36
N ARG A 223 -18.82 -3.79 13.06
CA ARG A 223 -20.26 -3.54 12.94
C ARG A 223 -20.59 -2.05 13.04
N GLN A 224 -20.02 -1.34 14.02
CA GLN A 224 -20.28 0.10 14.24
C GLN A 224 -19.96 0.95 13.00
N TRP A 225 -18.93 0.57 12.23
CA TRP A 225 -18.54 1.29 11.01
C TRP A 225 -19.47 0.91 9.87
N PHE A 226 -19.73 -0.39 9.67
CA PHE A 226 -20.66 -0.83 8.64
C PHE A 226 -22.08 -0.29 8.83
N THR A 227 -22.57 -0.21 10.06
CA THR A 227 -23.92 0.30 10.35
C THR A 227 -24.03 1.81 10.36
N ALA A 228 -22.92 2.54 10.32
CA ALA A 228 -22.93 4.00 10.31
C ALA A 228 -23.71 4.53 9.09
N PRO A 229 -24.52 5.60 9.23
CA PRO A 229 -25.28 6.16 8.11
C PRO A 229 -24.41 6.65 6.94
N THR A 230 -23.17 7.02 7.24
CA THR A 230 -22.19 7.53 6.27
C THR A 230 -21.40 6.45 5.54
N PHE A 231 -21.52 5.18 5.98
CA PHE A 231 -20.77 4.09 5.37
C PHE A 231 -21.32 3.77 3.97
N PRO A 232 -20.47 3.67 2.93
CA PRO A 232 -20.90 3.59 1.54
C PRO A 232 -21.33 2.16 1.14
N LYS A 233 -22.36 1.61 1.79
CA LYS A 233 -22.83 0.22 1.58
C LYS A 233 -23.13 -0.12 0.12
N ALA A 234 -23.66 0.82 -0.66
CA ALA A 234 -23.99 0.63 -2.07
C ALA A 234 -22.78 0.33 -2.96
N LEU A 235 -21.56 0.67 -2.51
CA LEU A 235 -20.33 0.44 -3.25
C LEU A 235 -19.72 -0.94 -2.95
N MET A 236 -20.23 -1.63 -1.93
CA MET A 236 -19.73 -2.93 -1.53
C MET A 236 -20.04 -3.99 -2.60
N ARG A 237 -19.07 -4.87 -2.83
CA ARG A 237 -19.18 -6.05 -3.69
C ARG A 237 -18.65 -7.24 -2.91
N ASP A 238 -19.25 -8.40 -3.14
CA ASP A 238 -18.77 -9.63 -2.52
C ASP A 238 -17.39 -9.98 -3.09
N TYR A 239 -16.39 -10.12 -2.21
CA TYR A 239 -15.05 -10.52 -2.62
C TYR A 239 -14.93 -12.04 -2.67
N ARG A 240 -14.99 -12.59 -3.88
CA ARG A 240 -14.83 -14.03 -4.12
C ARG A 240 -13.49 -14.28 -4.80
N SER A 241 -12.65 -15.11 -4.18
CA SER A 241 -11.41 -15.57 -4.82
C SER A 241 -11.71 -16.36 -6.09
N SER A 242 -10.85 -16.22 -7.09
CA SER A 242 -10.84 -17.11 -8.26
C SER A 242 -10.36 -18.52 -7.91
N ARG A 243 -9.74 -18.70 -6.74
CA ARG A 243 -9.37 -20.00 -6.16
C ARG A 243 -10.51 -20.44 -5.23
N PRO A 244 -11.35 -21.40 -5.64
CA PRO A 244 -12.56 -21.74 -4.90
C PRO A 244 -12.27 -22.12 -3.46
N GLY A 245 -13.05 -21.58 -2.52
CA GLY A 245 -12.96 -21.88 -1.09
C GLY A 245 -11.90 -21.08 -0.32
N LEU A 246 -11.05 -20.30 -0.98
CA LEU A 246 -10.06 -19.46 -0.31
C LEU A 246 -10.62 -18.07 0.00
N LEU A 247 -10.18 -17.52 1.14
CA LEU A 247 -10.33 -16.11 1.47
C LEU A 247 -9.04 -15.36 1.16
N SER A 248 -9.13 -14.05 0.91
CA SER A 248 -7.99 -13.23 0.51
C SER A 248 -7.62 -12.22 1.61
N HIS A 249 -6.34 -12.14 1.99
CA HIS A 249 -5.80 -11.16 2.94
C HIS A 249 -4.96 -10.07 2.25
N ASN A 250 -5.09 -9.93 0.93
CA ASN A 250 -4.50 -8.84 0.17
C ASN A 250 -5.26 -7.51 0.35
N LYS A 251 -4.62 -6.44 -0.14
CA LYS A 251 -5.17 -5.10 -0.28
C LYS A 251 -4.70 -4.59 -1.63
N ILE A 252 -5.62 -4.43 -2.58
CA ILE A 252 -5.31 -4.03 -3.96
C ILE A 252 -6.28 -2.92 -4.33
N LEU A 253 -5.74 -1.81 -4.83
CA LEU A 253 -6.48 -0.64 -5.30
C LEU A 253 -6.17 -0.44 -6.79
#